data_AF-A0A813TI68-F1
#
_entry.id   AF-A0A813TI68-F1
#
_cell.length_a   1.000
_cell.length_b   1.000
_cell.length_c   1.000
_cell.angle_alpha   90.00
_cell.angle_beta   90.00
_cell.angle_gamma   90.00
#
_symmetry.space_group_name_H-M   'P 1'
#
loop_
_entity.id
_entity.type
_entity.pdbx_description
1 polymer ?
#
loop_
_entity_poly.entity_id
_entity_poly.type
_entity_poly.pdbx_seq_one_letter_code
_entity_poly.pdbx_strand_id
1 'polypeptide(L)'
;MALFTTHLKQYERMIDSLDSCSLHQCSNLPYSTCQHCARHFCHNHSNEHENRCNQTLSHLLTTIDKLVVRLSSIQPYCLEQVEQWSEQAHQSINYYCKKKRYDLIEKKQEHLEQELTNLRNTLDESIEEQNGIHNQFNKINHDIQLIEVKLIELEHLRLTHRPLIIDENLISLQCLFPLSHPHHTIHIKSGNESSIASNQSHLLVEREGKHLCLLDRNFTVVKDIPFYHNGVHSICWSSIINRFIIITFKEIFTLDDKTMTLEKCSISSNMDWWRAASSHDTLFLSSAKWGSSIHEFDLRSQFQFIKAWYTPVTCGEDEIICDLKYNNSFLAIPIFNKHKEESRLDLRSSITLDCIWSIRIHGRCRCCAINGDQWLVMNHDDGRLFHISAGGRLLKTDKYQHHQRLEDITTWNDNMIVVLTKKTINLHEVR
;
A
#
# COMPACT_ATOMS: atom_id res chain seq x y z
N MET A 1 33.81 -12.73 -31.23
CA MET A 1 34.83 -12.58 -32.30
C MET A 1 35.34 -11.14 -32.31
N ALA A 2 36.39 -10.88 -31.53
CA ALA A 2 37.34 -9.77 -31.69
C ALA A 2 38.46 -9.99 -30.66
N LEU A 3 39.15 -11.12 -30.81
CA LEU A 3 40.49 -11.35 -30.28
C LEU A 3 41.43 -11.18 -31.48
N PHE A 4 42.68 -10.75 -31.24
CA PHE A 4 43.72 -10.35 -32.19
C PHE A 4 43.76 -8.86 -32.52
N THR A 5 44.45 -8.09 -31.67
CA THR A 5 45.55 -7.19 -32.09
C THR A 5 46.22 -6.55 -30.88
N THR A 6 47.00 -7.32 -30.12
CA THR A 6 48.07 -6.79 -29.24
C THR A 6 49.10 -7.89 -28.94
N HIS A 7 49.67 -8.48 -29.98
CA HIS A 7 50.99 -9.11 -29.91
C HIS A 7 51.95 -8.18 -30.66
N LEU A 8 53.12 -7.90 -30.06
CA LEU A 8 54.24 -7.06 -30.55
C LEU A 8 54.42 -5.66 -29.92
N LYS A 9 54.29 -5.52 -28.60
CA LYS A 9 54.96 -4.42 -27.84
C LYS A 9 55.47 -4.83 -26.45
N GLN A 10 55.82 -6.10 -26.25
CA GLN A 10 56.31 -6.62 -24.97
C GLN A 10 57.61 -7.42 -25.06
N TYR A 11 58.50 -7.06 -26.00
CA TYR A 11 59.81 -7.72 -26.12
C TYR A 11 61.03 -6.79 -25.91
N GLU A 12 60.85 -5.59 -25.35
CA GLU A 12 61.97 -4.66 -25.09
C GLU A 12 61.96 -4.04 -23.68
N ARG A 13 61.45 -4.77 -22.68
CA ARG A 13 61.77 -4.56 -21.26
C ARG A 13 61.78 -5.90 -20.52
N MET A 14 62.77 -6.73 -20.84
CA MET A 14 63.21 -7.81 -19.97
C MET A 14 64.68 -7.55 -19.70
N ILE A 15 65.09 -7.77 -18.45
CA ILE A 15 66.36 -7.34 -17.84
C ILE A 15 66.25 -5.92 -17.27
N ASP A 16 65.40 -5.76 -16.26
CA ASP A 16 65.75 -5.03 -15.02
C ASP A 16 64.73 -5.39 -13.92
N SER A 17 65.24 -5.92 -12.81
CA SER A 17 64.53 -6.41 -11.59
C SER A 17 63.55 -7.60 -11.77
N LEU A 18 64.09 -8.82 -11.87
CA LEU A 18 63.37 -10.06 -11.49
C LEU A 18 63.38 -10.20 -9.96
N ASP A 19 62.93 -9.17 -9.26
CA ASP A 19 63.19 -9.06 -7.83
C ASP A 19 62.04 -9.69 -7.04
N SER A 20 62.28 -10.96 -6.72
CA SER A 20 61.58 -11.78 -5.74
C SER A 20 60.15 -12.23 -6.12
N CYS A 21 59.80 -13.41 -5.62
CA CYS A 21 58.43 -13.90 -5.62
C CYS A 21 57.52 -12.91 -4.86
N SER A 22 56.29 -12.71 -5.34
CA SER A 22 55.33 -11.72 -4.82
C SER A 22 54.84 -11.98 -3.38
N LEU A 23 55.31 -13.04 -2.75
CA LEU A 23 55.09 -13.32 -1.33
C LEU A 23 56.26 -12.74 -0.53
N HIS A 24 55.92 -11.85 0.39
CA HIS A 24 56.88 -11.17 1.26
C HIS A 24 57.79 -12.20 1.95
N GLN A 25 59.11 -11.99 1.90
CA GLN A 25 60.17 -12.86 2.46
C GLN A 25 60.52 -14.12 1.66
N CYS A 26 59.97 -14.33 0.46
CA CYS A 26 60.43 -15.42 -0.40
C CYS A 26 61.69 -15.05 -1.19
N SER A 27 62.81 -15.72 -0.92
CA SER A 27 64.10 -15.52 -1.60
C SER A 27 64.23 -16.27 -2.94
N ASN A 28 63.23 -17.07 -3.31
CA ASN A 28 63.28 -17.86 -4.54
C ASN A 28 62.95 -17.00 -5.76
N LEU A 29 63.66 -17.25 -6.86
CA LEU A 29 63.41 -16.57 -8.13
C LEU A 29 61.98 -16.87 -8.63
N PRO A 30 61.26 -15.88 -9.17
CA PRO A 30 59.96 -16.10 -9.77
C PRO A 30 60.10 -16.98 -11.01
N TYR A 31 59.19 -17.94 -11.13
CA TYR A 31 59.15 -18.95 -12.19
C TYR A 31 58.04 -18.65 -13.20
N SER A 32 56.90 -18.18 -12.72
CA SER A 32 55.70 -17.94 -13.53
C SER A 32 54.97 -16.68 -13.07
N THR A 33 54.26 -16.05 -14.01
CA THR A 33 53.33 -14.95 -13.73
C THR A 33 51.91 -15.48 -13.80
N CYS A 34 51.13 -15.30 -12.72
CA CYS A 34 49.72 -15.67 -12.74
C CYS A 34 48.95 -14.73 -13.68
N GLN A 35 48.31 -15.28 -14.71
CA GLN A 35 47.55 -14.49 -15.69
C GLN A 35 46.32 -13.78 -15.07
N HIS A 36 45.81 -14.26 -13.95
CA HIS A 36 44.63 -13.69 -13.29
C HIS A 36 44.93 -12.45 -12.44
N CYS A 37 46.08 -12.42 -11.76
CA CYS A 37 46.43 -11.31 -10.87
C CYS A 37 47.72 -10.57 -11.25
N ALA A 38 48.37 -10.98 -12.34
CA ALA A 38 49.64 -10.44 -12.86
C ALA A 38 50.80 -10.46 -11.84
N ARG A 39 50.72 -11.30 -10.80
CA ARG A 39 51.76 -11.46 -9.78
C ARG A 39 52.73 -12.57 -10.18
N HIS A 40 54.00 -12.37 -9.85
CA HIS A 40 55.11 -13.29 -10.14
C HIS A 40 55.33 -14.23 -8.95
N PHE A 41 55.33 -15.53 -9.15
CA PHE A 41 55.49 -16.52 -8.09
C PHE A 41 56.65 -17.48 -8.41
N CYS A 42 57.40 -17.90 -7.38
CA CYS A 42 58.29 -19.05 -7.54
C CYS A 42 57.47 -20.34 -7.68
N HIS A 43 58.07 -21.44 -8.11
CA HIS A 43 57.34 -22.68 -8.43
C HIS A 43 56.43 -23.17 -7.27
N ASN A 44 56.92 -23.16 -6.02
CA ASN A 44 56.14 -23.63 -4.86
C ASN A 44 54.93 -22.73 -4.60
N HIS A 45 55.14 -21.41 -4.64
CA HIS A 45 54.09 -20.44 -4.39
C HIS A 45 53.12 -20.30 -5.57
N SER A 46 53.55 -20.61 -6.80
CA SER A 46 52.66 -20.73 -7.96
C SER A 46 51.65 -21.85 -7.72
N ASN A 47 52.13 -23.01 -7.27
CA ASN A 47 51.26 -24.15 -6.95
C ASN A 47 50.32 -23.84 -5.77
N GLU A 48 50.82 -23.19 -4.71
CA GLU A 48 49.97 -22.77 -3.58
C GLU A 48 48.93 -21.72 -4.00
N HIS A 49 49.31 -20.76 -4.84
CA HIS A 49 48.42 -19.73 -5.36
C HIS A 49 47.35 -20.35 -6.26
N GLU A 50 47.74 -21.25 -7.17
CA GLU A 50 46.83 -22.02 -8.02
C GLU A 50 45.85 -22.86 -7.18
N ASN A 51 46.35 -23.54 -6.14
CA ASN A 51 45.51 -24.28 -5.20
C ASN A 51 44.51 -23.38 -4.47
N ARG A 52 44.91 -22.19 -4.01
CA ARG A 52 44.00 -21.21 -3.38
C ARG A 52 42.98 -20.64 -4.37
N CYS A 53 43.39 -20.38 -5.62
CA CYS A 53 42.49 -19.97 -6.69
C CYS A 53 41.47 -21.08 -6.97
N ASN A 54 41.90 -22.33 -7.10
CA ASN A 54 41.03 -23.49 -7.30
C ASN A 54 40.06 -23.69 -6.13
N GLN A 55 40.51 -23.54 -4.88
CA GLN A 55 39.63 -23.56 -3.70
C GLN A 55 38.57 -22.45 -3.73
N THR A 56 38.96 -21.24 -4.13
CA THR A 56 38.04 -20.10 -4.29
C THR A 56 37.01 -20.38 -5.39
N LEU A 57 37.44 -20.98 -6.50
CA LEU A 57 36.58 -21.34 -7.63
C LEU A 57 35.58 -22.44 -7.24
N SER A 58 36.01 -23.45 -6.48
CA SER A 58 35.12 -24.45 -5.90
C SER A 58 34.10 -23.85 -4.93
N HIS A 59 34.48 -22.85 -4.13
CA HIS A 59 33.54 -22.14 -3.25
C HIS A 59 32.51 -21.32 -4.04
N LEU A 60 32.94 -20.65 -5.12
CA LEU A 60 32.05 -19.91 -6.02
C LEU A 60 31.07 -20.85 -6.73
N LEU A 61 31.53 -21.99 -7.26
CA LEU A 61 30.68 -23.03 -7.84
C LEU A 61 29.64 -23.52 -6.83
N THR A 62 30.07 -23.87 -5.62
CA THR A 62 29.16 -24.27 -4.54
C THR A 62 28.14 -23.18 -4.21
N THR A 63 28.54 -21.91 -4.27
CA THR A 63 27.65 -20.76 -4.05
C THR A 63 26.64 -20.61 -5.19
N ILE A 64 27.07 -20.77 -6.44
CA ILE A 64 26.21 -20.78 -7.62
C ILE A 64 25.19 -21.92 -7.51
N ASP A 65 25.62 -23.14 -7.19
CA ASP A 65 24.73 -24.29 -7.04
C ASP A 65 23.68 -24.06 -5.95
N LYS A 66 24.08 -23.48 -4.81
CA LYS A 66 23.14 -23.07 -3.74
C LYS A 66 22.14 -22.02 -4.24
N LEU A 67 22.57 -21.05 -5.03
CA LEU A 67 21.69 -20.03 -5.60
C LEU A 67 20.73 -20.61 -6.65
N VAL A 68 21.20 -21.56 -7.48
CA VAL A 68 20.37 -22.28 -8.45
C VAL A 68 19.30 -23.08 -7.75
N VAL A 69 19.67 -23.86 -6.72
CA VAL A 69 18.70 -24.62 -5.90
C VAL A 69 17.68 -23.68 -5.27
N ARG A 70 18.15 -22.56 -4.68
CA ARG A 70 17.27 -21.56 -4.09
C ARG A 70 16.32 -20.95 -5.13
N LEU A 71 16.80 -20.61 -6.32
CA LEU A 71 16.01 -20.05 -7.41
C LEU A 71 14.92 -21.04 -7.85
N SER A 72 15.26 -22.31 -8.02
CA SER A 72 14.32 -23.37 -8.37
C SER A 72 13.28 -23.64 -7.28
N SER A 73 13.58 -23.34 -6.01
CA SER A 73 12.65 -23.48 -4.89
C SER A 73 11.85 -22.21 -4.57
N ILE A 74 12.15 -21.07 -5.20
CA ILE A 74 11.38 -19.85 -4.98
C ILE A 74 10.05 -20.02 -5.71
N GLN A 75 8.97 -20.12 -4.93
CA GLN A 75 7.62 -19.88 -5.41
C GLN A 75 7.25 -18.45 -5.01
N PRO A 76 7.28 -17.48 -5.95
CA PRO A 76 6.93 -16.11 -5.63
C PRO A 76 5.50 -16.04 -5.11
N TYR A 77 5.30 -15.36 -3.98
CA TYR A 77 3.96 -15.12 -3.42
C TYR A 77 3.01 -14.43 -4.42
N CYS A 78 3.55 -13.65 -5.37
CA CYS A 78 2.74 -13.06 -6.43
C CYS A 78 2.03 -14.09 -7.33
N LEU A 79 2.54 -15.32 -7.45
CA LEU A 79 1.83 -16.39 -8.19
C LEU A 79 0.55 -16.78 -7.47
N GLU A 80 0.59 -16.93 -6.14
CA GLU A 80 -0.59 -17.22 -5.34
C GLU A 80 -1.60 -16.07 -5.42
N GLN A 81 -1.14 -14.82 -5.41
CA GLN A 81 -2.02 -13.65 -5.61
C GLN A 81 -2.69 -13.65 -6.98
N VAL A 82 -1.96 -14.00 -8.05
CA VAL A 82 -2.52 -14.12 -9.40
C VAL A 82 -3.53 -15.26 -9.49
N GLU A 83 -3.27 -16.40 -8.84
CA GLU A 83 -4.21 -17.52 -8.76
C GLU A 83 -5.49 -17.14 -8.00
N GLN A 84 -5.36 -16.49 -6.83
CA GLN A 84 -6.49 -15.98 -6.06
C GLN A 84 -7.30 -14.96 -6.86
N TRP A 85 -6.64 -14.01 -7.52
CA TRP A 85 -7.31 -13.04 -8.39
C TRP A 85 -8.08 -13.75 -9.52
N SER A 86 -7.47 -14.76 -10.15
CA SER A 86 -8.11 -15.57 -11.19
C SER A 86 -9.35 -16.28 -10.66
N GLU A 87 -9.28 -16.89 -9.48
CA GLU A 87 -10.43 -17.56 -8.86
C GLU A 87 -11.57 -16.57 -8.57
N GLN A 88 -11.25 -15.43 -7.96
CA GLN A 88 -12.23 -14.38 -7.65
C GLN A 88 -12.87 -13.78 -8.91
N ALA A 89 -12.09 -13.60 -9.98
CA ALA A 89 -12.60 -13.13 -11.26
C ALA A 89 -13.60 -14.14 -11.86
N HIS A 90 -13.28 -15.43 -11.85
CA HIS A 90 -14.19 -16.48 -12.31
C HIS A 90 -15.49 -16.52 -11.47
N GLN A 91 -15.38 -16.42 -10.15
CA GLN A 91 -16.55 -16.36 -9.27
C GLN A 91 -17.44 -15.15 -9.59
N SER A 92 -16.84 -13.98 -9.82
CA SER A 92 -17.55 -12.74 -10.16
C SER A 92 -18.27 -12.84 -11.52
N ILE A 93 -17.59 -13.40 -12.53
CA ILE A 93 -18.17 -13.65 -13.85
C ILE A 93 -19.34 -14.63 -13.75
N ASN A 94 -19.17 -15.74 -13.03
CA ASN A 94 -20.20 -16.75 -12.83
C ASN A 94 -21.43 -16.18 -12.11
N TYR A 95 -21.21 -15.36 -11.08
CA TYR A 95 -22.27 -14.66 -10.37
C TYR A 95 -23.04 -13.72 -11.31
N TYR A 96 -22.33 -12.90 -12.10
CA TYR A 96 -22.94 -12.00 -13.06
C TYR A 96 -23.78 -12.76 -14.11
N CYS A 97 -23.26 -13.86 -14.65
CA CYS A 97 -23.98 -14.70 -15.61
C CYS A 97 -25.24 -15.31 -15.01
N LYS A 98 -25.18 -15.85 -13.78
CA LYS A 98 -26.36 -16.36 -13.06
C LYS A 98 -27.40 -15.28 -12.85
N LYS A 99 -26.98 -14.10 -12.37
CA LYS A 99 -27.88 -12.96 -12.17
C LYS A 99 -28.57 -12.55 -13.48
N LYS A 100 -27.82 -12.45 -14.58
CA LYS A 100 -28.40 -12.10 -15.89
C LYS A 100 -29.34 -13.15 -16.44
N ARG A 101 -29.05 -14.44 -16.23
CA ARG A 101 -29.96 -15.54 -16.57
C ARG A 101 -31.28 -15.41 -15.81
N TYR A 102 -31.22 -15.16 -14.51
CA TYR A 102 -32.41 -14.95 -13.70
C TYR A 102 -33.22 -13.73 -14.18
N ASP A 103 -32.57 -12.57 -14.33
CA ASP A 103 -33.22 -11.31 -14.70
C ASP A 103 -33.87 -11.35 -16.09
N LEU A 104 -33.26 -12.04 -17.06
CA LEU A 104 -33.70 -12.02 -18.46
C LEU A 104 -34.65 -13.17 -18.81
N ILE A 105 -34.52 -14.32 -18.15
CA ILE A 105 -35.24 -15.54 -18.52
C ILE A 105 -36.10 -16.03 -17.36
N GLU A 106 -35.49 -16.45 -16.25
CA GLU A 106 -36.18 -17.21 -15.19
C GLU A 106 -37.31 -16.37 -14.56
N LYS A 107 -37.07 -15.08 -14.29
CA LYS A 107 -38.10 -14.17 -13.77
C LYS A 107 -39.31 -14.05 -14.71
N LYS A 108 -39.09 -14.08 -16.03
CA LYS A 108 -40.19 -14.03 -17.01
C LYS A 108 -40.94 -15.36 -17.05
N GLN A 109 -40.23 -16.49 -16.93
CA GLN A 109 -40.84 -17.81 -16.84
C GLN A 109 -41.72 -17.93 -15.61
N GLU A 110 -41.19 -17.57 -14.43
CA GLU A 110 -41.95 -17.54 -13.17
C GLU A 110 -43.22 -16.69 -13.28
N HIS A 111 -43.13 -15.53 -13.91
CA HIS A 111 -44.30 -14.67 -14.12
C HIS A 111 -45.36 -15.30 -15.05
N LEU A 112 -44.93 -15.93 -16.14
CA LEU A 112 -45.83 -16.62 -17.08
C LEU A 112 -46.47 -17.86 -16.45
N GLU A 113 -45.73 -18.62 -15.66
CA GLU A 113 -46.26 -19.75 -14.89
C GLU A 113 -47.34 -19.30 -13.91
N GLN A 114 -47.15 -18.14 -13.26
CA GLN A 114 -48.16 -17.57 -12.38
C GLN A 114 -49.40 -17.09 -13.14
N GLU A 115 -49.23 -16.44 -14.29
CA GLU A 115 -50.35 -16.03 -15.15
C GLU A 115 -51.17 -17.25 -15.63
N LEU A 116 -50.51 -18.32 -16.07
CA LEU A 116 -51.16 -19.58 -16.45
C LEU A 116 -51.92 -20.22 -15.28
N THR A 117 -51.32 -20.21 -14.09
CA THR A 117 -51.97 -20.73 -12.88
C THR A 117 -53.24 -19.93 -12.55
N ASN A 118 -53.18 -18.60 -12.61
CA ASN A 118 -54.33 -17.73 -12.35
C ASN A 118 -55.44 -17.92 -13.40
N LEU A 119 -55.05 -18.07 -14.67
CA LEU A 119 -55.99 -18.33 -15.77
C LEU A 119 -56.71 -19.66 -15.58
N ARG A 120 -55.98 -20.69 -15.14
CA ARG A 120 -56.56 -22.00 -14.81
C ARG A 120 -57.58 -21.92 -13.68
N ASN A 121 -57.26 -21.21 -12.59
CA ASN A 121 -58.20 -21.01 -11.49
C ASN A 121 -59.47 -20.26 -11.95
N THR A 122 -59.31 -19.22 -12.77
CA THR A 122 -60.43 -18.45 -13.32
C THR A 122 -61.32 -19.33 -14.21
N LEU A 123 -60.73 -20.23 -14.99
CA LEU A 123 -61.45 -21.19 -15.81
C LEU A 123 -62.24 -22.19 -14.94
N ASP A 124 -61.62 -22.73 -13.89
CA ASP A 124 -62.26 -23.66 -12.96
C ASP A 124 -63.47 -22.99 -12.25
N GLU A 125 -63.30 -21.75 -11.77
CA GLU A 125 -64.40 -20.95 -11.18
C GLU A 125 -65.54 -20.71 -12.19
N SER A 126 -65.21 -20.38 -13.43
CA SER A 126 -66.20 -20.14 -14.50
C SER A 126 -66.98 -21.42 -14.87
N ILE A 127 -66.36 -22.60 -14.75
CA ILE A 127 -67.01 -23.90 -14.95
C ILE A 127 -68.02 -24.18 -13.84
N GLU A 128 -67.69 -23.83 -12.59
CA GLU A 128 -68.55 -24.04 -11.42
C GLU A 128 -69.79 -23.10 -11.40
N GLU A 129 -69.67 -21.85 -11.84
CA GLU A 129 -70.73 -20.83 -11.70
C GLU A 129 -71.88 -20.93 -12.73
N GLN A 130 -71.72 -21.69 -13.83
CA GLN A 130 -72.73 -21.99 -14.88
C GLN A 130 -73.58 -20.81 -15.44
N ASN A 131 -73.24 -19.54 -15.20
CA ASN A 131 -73.99 -18.37 -15.66
C ASN A 131 -73.08 -17.34 -16.33
N GLY A 132 -73.32 -17.06 -17.62
CA GLY A 132 -72.59 -16.01 -18.38
C GLY A 132 -71.50 -16.51 -19.34
N ILE A 133 -71.75 -17.65 -20.00
CA ILE A 133 -70.78 -18.47 -20.75
C ILE A 133 -70.00 -17.69 -21.84
N HIS A 134 -70.59 -16.72 -22.53
CA HIS A 134 -69.96 -16.17 -23.75
C HIS A 134 -68.89 -15.10 -23.48
N ASN A 135 -69.11 -14.17 -22.55
CA ASN A 135 -68.16 -13.09 -22.28
C ASN A 135 -66.93 -13.58 -21.49
N GLN A 136 -67.11 -14.53 -20.57
CA GLN A 136 -66.00 -15.16 -19.84
C GLN A 136 -65.11 -15.98 -20.78
N PHE A 137 -65.72 -16.76 -21.70
CA PHE A 137 -64.96 -17.54 -22.69
C PHE A 137 -64.09 -16.65 -23.60
N ASN A 138 -64.65 -15.52 -24.07
CA ASN A 138 -63.90 -14.58 -24.90
C ASN A 138 -62.71 -13.96 -24.15
N LYS A 139 -62.86 -13.67 -22.85
CA LYS A 139 -61.77 -13.17 -22.01
C LYS A 139 -60.67 -14.22 -21.82
N ILE A 140 -61.03 -15.45 -21.45
CA ILE A 140 -60.07 -16.55 -21.26
C ILE A 140 -59.30 -16.82 -22.56
N ASN A 141 -60.00 -16.88 -23.70
CA ASN A 141 -59.35 -17.10 -24.99
C ASN A 141 -58.40 -15.97 -25.37
N HIS A 142 -58.74 -14.72 -25.05
CA HIS A 142 -57.85 -13.58 -25.23
C HIS A 142 -56.59 -13.70 -24.35
N ASP A 143 -56.74 -14.06 -23.08
CA ASP A 143 -55.63 -14.23 -22.15
C ASP A 143 -54.69 -15.39 -22.58
N ILE A 144 -55.24 -16.50 -23.11
CA ILE A 144 -54.45 -17.59 -23.72
C ILE A 144 -53.59 -17.04 -24.87
N GLN A 145 -54.19 -16.31 -25.81
CA GLN A 145 -53.48 -15.74 -26.96
C GLN A 145 -52.36 -14.77 -26.51
N LEU A 146 -52.61 -13.96 -25.48
CA LEU A 146 -51.60 -13.08 -24.91
C LEU A 146 -50.43 -13.86 -24.30
N ILE A 147 -50.70 -14.93 -23.57
CA ILE A 147 -49.65 -15.79 -22.98
C ILE A 147 -48.85 -16.49 -24.08
N GLU A 148 -49.49 -16.98 -25.14
CA GLU A 148 -48.83 -17.59 -26.30
C GLU A 148 -47.86 -16.61 -26.97
N VAL A 149 -48.27 -15.35 -27.17
CA VAL A 149 -47.39 -14.31 -27.71
C VAL A 149 -46.18 -14.08 -26.81
N LYS A 150 -46.37 -13.97 -25.48
CA LYS A 150 -45.27 -13.80 -24.53
C LYS A 150 -44.32 -15.01 -24.50
N LEU A 151 -44.83 -16.23 -24.67
CA LEU A 151 -44.03 -17.45 -24.79
C LEU A 151 -43.17 -17.41 -26.06
N ILE A 152 -43.76 -17.05 -27.20
CA ILE A 152 -43.03 -16.91 -28.48
C ILE A 152 -41.92 -15.85 -28.34
N GLU A 153 -42.20 -14.72 -27.71
CA GLU A 153 -41.19 -13.68 -27.45
C GLU A 153 -40.01 -14.21 -26.60
N LEU A 154 -40.31 -15.05 -25.60
CA LEU A 154 -39.29 -15.64 -24.74
C LEU A 154 -38.46 -16.70 -25.48
N GLU A 155 -39.09 -17.55 -26.29
CA GLU A 155 -38.42 -18.57 -27.11
C GLU A 155 -37.49 -17.95 -28.16
N HIS A 156 -37.87 -16.78 -28.70
CA HIS A 156 -37.10 -16.08 -29.72
C HIS A 156 -36.13 -15.04 -29.13
N LEU A 157 -35.96 -15.00 -27.80
CA LEU A 157 -35.06 -14.07 -27.15
C LEU A 157 -33.61 -14.35 -27.57
N ARG A 158 -33.00 -13.39 -28.26
CA ARG A 158 -31.59 -13.46 -28.68
C ARG A 158 -30.74 -12.51 -27.84
N LEU A 159 -29.68 -13.04 -27.27
CA LEU A 159 -28.70 -12.25 -26.53
C LEU A 159 -27.56 -11.85 -27.44
N THR A 160 -27.32 -10.55 -27.54
CA THR A 160 -26.07 -10.01 -28.09
C THR A 160 -25.11 -9.76 -26.95
N HIS A 161 -23.95 -10.41 -26.96
CA HIS A 161 -22.89 -10.14 -26.00
C HIS A 161 -21.70 -9.46 -26.67
N ARG A 162 -20.98 -8.65 -25.89
CA ARG A 162 -19.66 -8.13 -26.27
C ARG A 162 -18.59 -8.98 -25.58
N PRO A 163 -17.43 -9.19 -26.21
CA PRO A 163 -16.33 -9.88 -25.55
C PRO A 163 -15.90 -9.10 -24.31
N LEU A 164 -15.57 -9.82 -23.24
CA LEU A 164 -14.92 -9.24 -22.06
C LEU A 164 -13.46 -8.96 -22.43
N ILE A 165 -13.08 -7.69 -22.47
CA ILE A 165 -11.70 -7.27 -22.71
C ILE A 165 -11.07 -7.04 -21.33
N ILE A 166 -10.04 -7.82 -21.02
CA ILE A 166 -9.23 -7.67 -19.81
C ILE A 166 -8.07 -6.74 -20.16
N ASP A 167 -7.94 -5.64 -19.43
CA ASP A 167 -6.83 -4.69 -19.60
C ASP A 167 -5.49 -5.36 -19.22
N GLU A 168 -4.46 -5.20 -20.05
CA GLU A 168 -3.12 -5.75 -19.78
C GLU A 168 -2.48 -5.12 -18.53
N ASN A 169 -2.92 -3.92 -18.14
CA ASN A 169 -2.45 -3.22 -16.94
C ASN A 169 -3.24 -3.56 -15.68
N LEU A 170 -4.17 -4.52 -15.76
CA LEU A 170 -5.02 -4.91 -14.64
C LEU A 170 -4.20 -5.58 -13.51
N ILE A 171 -3.07 -6.20 -13.86
CA ILE A 171 -2.09 -6.75 -12.92
C ILE A 171 -0.74 -6.11 -13.24
N SER A 172 -0.18 -5.35 -12.31
CA SER A 172 1.14 -4.73 -12.44
C SER A 172 2.07 -5.18 -11.33
N LEU A 173 3.34 -5.39 -11.69
CA LEU A 173 4.41 -5.66 -10.74
C LEU A 173 4.83 -4.36 -10.09
N GLN A 174 4.37 -4.13 -8.87
CA GLN A 174 4.68 -2.89 -8.18
C GLN A 174 6.05 -2.96 -7.50
N CYS A 175 7.04 -2.27 -8.07
CA CYS A 175 8.34 -2.03 -7.44
C CYS A 175 8.27 -0.76 -6.60
N LEU A 176 7.85 -0.95 -5.34
CA LEU A 176 7.71 0.14 -4.37
C LEU A 176 9.03 0.88 -4.06
N PHE A 177 10.20 0.23 -4.22
CA PHE A 177 11.50 0.76 -3.81
C PHE A 177 12.67 0.49 -4.77
N PRO A 178 13.57 1.46 -5.03
CA PRO A 178 13.66 2.78 -4.39
C PRO A 178 12.53 3.71 -4.83
N LEU A 179 12.15 4.69 -4.00
CA LEU A 179 11.22 5.73 -4.47
C LEU A 179 11.82 6.37 -5.72
N SER A 180 11.04 6.37 -6.80
CA SER A 180 11.39 7.04 -8.04
C SER A 180 11.65 8.54 -7.78
N HIS A 181 12.33 9.24 -8.69
CA HIS A 181 12.41 10.69 -8.62
C HIS A 181 10.99 11.27 -8.58
N PRO A 182 10.72 12.32 -7.78
CA PRO A 182 9.40 12.92 -7.75
C PRO A 182 9.06 13.43 -9.14
N HIS A 183 7.91 13.00 -9.66
CA HIS A 183 7.47 13.38 -10.99
C HIS A 183 6.78 14.75 -10.97
N HIS A 184 6.24 15.15 -9.82
CA HIS A 184 5.79 16.52 -9.53
C HIS A 184 6.30 17.00 -8.17
N THR A 185 6.72 18.26 -8.10
CA THR A 185 7.13 18.93 -6.87
C THR A 185 6.51 20.32 -6.81
N ILE A 186 5.91 20.65 -5.67
CA ILE A 186 5.38 21.99 -5.41
C ILE A 186 6.06 22.60 -4.20
N HIS A 187 6.36 23.88 -4.31
CA HIS A 187 6.98 24.66 -3.25
C HIS A 187 5.89 25.22 -2.33
N ILE A 188 5.54 24.45 -1.31
CA ILE A 188 4.73 24.88 -0.18
C ILE A 188 5.60 24.74 1.06
N LYS A 189 5.95 25.88 1.67
CA LYS A 189 6.61 25.85 2.97
C LYS A 189 5.61 25.35 3.99
N SER A 190 5.98 24.31 4.72
CA SER A 190 5.17 23.79 5.80
C SER A 190 5.57 24.47 7.12
N GLY A 191 4.68 24.40 8.11
CA GLY A 191 5.07 24.63 9.50
C GLY A 191 6.05 23.57 10.00
N ASN A 192 6.54 23.76 11.23
CA ASN A 192 7.31 22.71 11.90
C ASN A 192 6.35 21.59 12.31
N GLU A 193 6.72 20.34 12.03
CA GLU A 193 5.90 19.15 12.35
C GLU A 193 4.53 19.11 11.67
N SER A 194 4.39 19.81 10.54
CA SER A 194 3.17 19.83 9.75
C SER A 194 2.77 18.44 9.29
N SER A 195 1.48 18.31 9.01
CA SER A 195 0.90 17.05 8.57
C SER A 195 0.15 17.20 7.25
N ILE A 196 0.01 16.08 6.57
CA ILE A 196 -0.67 15.97 5.28
C ILE A 196 -1.58 14.74 5.29
N ALA A 197 -2.75 14.86 4.66
CA ALA A 197 -3.66 13.74 4.45
C ALA A 197 -4.31 13.79 3.07
N SER A 198 -4.67 12.61 2.58
CA SER A 198 -5.39 12.42 1.32
C SER A 198 -6.80 11.90 1.57
N ASN A 199 -7.75 12.32 0.73
CA ASN A 199 -9.04 11.65 0.57
C ASN A 199 -9.19 11.00 -0.82
N GLN A 200 -8.07 10.68 -1.48
CA GLN A 200 -7.96 10.17 -2.86
C GLN A 200 -8.36 11.15 -3.98
N SER A 201 -9.10 12.22 -3.66
CA SER A 201 -9.48 13.27 -4.62
C SER A 201 -8.66 14.53 -4.40
N HIS A 202 -8.40 14.84 -3.13
CA HIS A 202 -7.68 16.02 -2.68
C HIS A 202 -6.61 15.66 -1.65
N LEU A 203 -5.57 16.49 -1.59
CA LEU A 203 -4.63 16.53 -0.46
C LEU A 203 -4.89 17.77 0.38
N LEU A 204 -4.99 17.58 1.69
CA LEU A 204 -5.01 18.67 2.65
C LEU A 204 -3.67 18.76 3.36
N VAL A 205 -3.07 19.95 3.36
CA VAL A 205 -1.78 20.22 4.00
C VAL A 205 -1.84 21.52 4.81
N GLU A 206 -1.21 21.53 5.97
CA GLU A 206 -0.91 22.76 6.70
C GLU A 206 0.34 23.43 6.09
N ARG A 207 0.20 24.68 5.66
CA ARG A 207 1.32 25.50 5.19
C ARG A 207 1.73 26.55 6.23
N GLU A 208 2.96 27.03 6.08
CA GLU A 208 3.52 28.13 6.86
C GLU A 208 2.58 29.34 6.84
N GLY A 209 2.49 30.03 7.98
CA GLY A 209 1.52 31.11 8.19
C GLY A 209 0.17 30.65 8.74
N LYS A 210 0.04 29.37 9.12
CA LYS A 210 -1.20 28.75 9.63
C LYS A 210 -2.34 28.81 8.63
N HIS A 211 -2.12 28.21 7.47
CA HIS A 211 -3.13 28.07 6.43
C HIS A 211 -3.37 26.60 6.12
N LEU A 212 -4.61 26.24 5.81
CA LEU A 212 -5.00 24.93 5.31
C LEU A 212 -5.16 25.03 3.79
N CYS A 213 -4.33 24.29 3.08
CA CYS A 213 -4.27 24.29 1.63
C CYS A 213 -4.79 22.97 1.08
N LEU A 214 -5.77 23.03 0.18
CA LEU A 214 -6.35 21.87 -0.50
C LEU A 214 -5.83 21.80 -1.94
N LEU A 215 -5.22 20.68 -2.31
CA LEU A 215 -4.73 20.42 -3.66
C LEU A 215 -5.60 19.38 -4.38
N ASP A 216 -5.86 19.56 -5.68
CA ASP A 216 -6.53 18.57 -6.53
C ASP A 216 -5.57 17.53 -7.10
N ARG A 217 -6.09 16.53 -7.84
CA ARG A 217 -5.30 15.48 -8.50
C ARG A 217 -4.28 15.98 -9.53
N ASN A 218 -4.45 17.20 -10.06
CA ASN A 218 -3.46 17.84 -10.93
C ASN A 218 -2.34 18.49 -10.11
N PHE A 219 -2.35 18.25 -8.79
CA PHE A 219 -1.47 18.84 -7.80
C PHE A 219 -1.59 20.37 -7.75
N THR A 220 -2.72 20.95 -8.14
CA THR A 220 -2.93 22.41 -8.09
C THR A 220 -3.67 22.83 -6.83
N VAL A 221 -3.32 24.00 -6.28
CA VAL A 221 -4.04 24.56 -5.11
C VAL A 221 -5.42 25.01 -5.55
N VAL A 222 -6.46 24.33 -5.05
CA VAL A 222 -7.86 24.67 -5.35
C VAL A 222 -8.41 25.67 -4.33
N LYS A 223 -8.08 25.47 -3.06
CA LYS A 223 -8.55 26.29 -1.95
C LYS A 223 -7.48 26.48 -0.90
N ASP A 224 -7.51 27.63 -0.26
CA ASP A 224 -6.56 28.03 0.76
C ASP A 224 -7.30 28.91 1.77
N ILE A 225 -7.38 28.47 3.02
CA ILE A 225 -8.07 29.18 4.09
C ILE A 225 -7.13 29.40 5.28
N PRO A 226 -7.26 30.52 6.00
CA PRO A 226 -6.52 30.72 7.23
C PRO A 226 -7.01 29.77 8.34
N PHE A 227 -6.09 29.35 9.21
CA PHE A 227 -6.32 28.47 10.34
C PHE A 227 -5.79 29.11 11.63
N TYR A 228 -6.64 29.88 12.30
CA TYR A 228 -6.23 30.73 13.43
C TYR A 228 -6.01 29.99 14.76
N HIS A 229 -5.90 28.67 14.74
CA HIS A 229 -5.78 27.84 15.94
C HIS A 229 -4.31 27.49 16.27
N ASN A 230 -4.12 26.61 17.25
CA ASN A 230 -2.81 26.03 17.56
C ASN A 230 -2.26 25.23 16.36
N GLY A 231 -0.96 24.92 16.39
CA GLY A 231 -0.32 24.18 15.29
C GLY A 231 -1.01 22.84 15.00
N VAL A 232 -1.04 22.46 13.73
CA VAL A 232 -1.59 21.17 13.30
C VAL A 232 -0.53 20.09 13.52
N HIS A 233 -0.83 19.13 14.39
CA HIS A 233 0.07 17.99 14.64
C HIS A 233 -0.26 16.79 13.78
N SER A 234 -1.51 16.62 13.37
CA SER A 234 -1.93 15.49 12.55
C SER A 234 -3.17 15.84 11.73
N ILE A 235 -3.22 15.34 10.51
CA ILE A 235 -4.42 15.32 9.67
C ILE A 235 -4.69 13.87 9.29
N CYS A 236 -5.95 13.45 9.34
CA CYS A 236 -6.39 12.20 8.73
C CYS A 236 -7.72 12.40 7.99
N TRP A 237 -8.07 11.47 7.10
CA TRP A 237 -9.35 11.47 6.41
C TRP A 237 -10.27 10.42 7.01
N SER A 238 -11.55 10.76 7.15
CA SER A 238 -12.59 9.80 7.52
C SER A 238 -13.60 9.64 6.40
N SER A 239 -13.75 8.41 5.91
CA SER A 239 -14.74 8.08 4.88
C SER A 239 -16.17 8.11 5.40
N ILE A 240 -16.42 7.80 6.68
CA ILE A 240 -17.79 7.69 7.21
C ILE A 240 -18.45 9.06 7.39
N ILE A 241 -17.70 10.05 7.85
CA ILE A 241 -18.19 11.44 7.94
C ILE A 241 -17.84 12.27 6.71
N ASN A 242 -17.09 11.69 5.75
CA ASN A 242 -16.62 12.32 4.52
C ASN A 242 -15.95 13.68 4.77
N ARG A 243 -15.04 13.73 5.76
CA ARG A 243 -14.34 14.96 6.18
C ARG A 243 -12.91 14.67 6.58
N PHE A 244 -12.06 15.67 6.42
CA PHE A 244 -10.73 15.67 7.04
C PHE A 244 -10.90 15.93 8.54
N ILE A 245 -10.11 15.25 9.36
CA ILE A 245 -10.01 15.46 10.80
C ILE A 245 -8.65 16.08 11.08
N ILE A 246 -8.64 17.23 11.72
CA ILE A 246 -7.45 18.05 11.98
C ILE A 246 -7.22 18.07 13.49
N ILE A 247 -6.02 17.66 13.90
CA ILE A 247 -5.64 17.54 15.29
C ILE A 247 -4.66 18.64 15.65
N THR A 248 -5.03 19.44 16.65
CA THR A 248 -4.11 20.31 17.38
C THR A 248 -3.88 19.71 18.78
N PHE A 249 -3.02 20.32 19.59
CA PHE A 249 -2.83 19.86 20.98
C PHE A 249 -4.14 19.82 21.79
N LYS A 250 -4.96 20.87 21.73
CA LYS A 250 -6.13 21.02 22.62
C LYS A 250 -7.47 20.80 21.93
N GLU A 251 -7.51 20.93 20.61
CA GLU A 251 -8.74 20.98 19.84
C GLU A 251 -8.65 20.09 18.62
N ILE A 252 -9.80 19.53 18.25
CA ILE A 252 -9.97 18.68 17.07
C ILE A 252 -11.03 19.34 16.21
N PHE A 253 -10.77 19.40 14.92
CA PHE A 253 -11.67 19.97 13.93
C PHE A 253 -11.99 18.97 12.85
N THR A 254 -13.16 19.11 12.22
CA THR A 254 -13.46 18.53 10.92
C THR A 254 -13.47 19.61 9.85
N LEU A 255 -13.04 19.25 8.65
CA LEU A 255 -13.07 20.10 7.47
C LEU A 255 -13.78 19.39 6.33
N ASP A 256 -14.81 20.02 5.79
CA ASP A 256 -15.47 19.61 4.55
C ASP A 256 -14.65 20.11 3.35
N ASP A 257 -14.19 19.20 2.47
CA ASP A 257 -13.29 19.53 1.37
C ASP A 257 -13.96 20.32 0.24
N LYS A 258 -15.29 20.21 0.10
CA LYS A 258 -16.07 20.92 -0.92
C LYS A 258 -16.33 22.36 -0.53
N THR A 259 -16.62 22.62 0.73
CA THR A 259 -16.98 23.95 1.24
C THR A 259 -15.83 24.66 1.94
N MET A 260 -14.81 23.91 2.40
CA MET A 260 -13.77 24.35 3.32
C MET A 260 -14.32 24.86 4.65
N THR A 261 -15.49 24.36 5.06
CA THR A 261 -16.09 24.72 6.35
C THR A 261 -15.40 23.94 7.46
N LEU A 262 -14.88 24.67 8.45
CA LEU A 262 -14.20 24.11 9.61
C LEU A 262 -15.16 24.05 10.80
N GLU A 263 -15.30 22.88 11.40
CA GLU A 263 -16.19 22.66 12.55
C GLU A 263 -15.40 22.02 13.70
N LYS A 264 -15.53 22.57 14.90
CA LYS A 264 -14.86 22.02 16.09
C LYS A 264 -15.61 20.78 16.60
N CYS A 265 -14.88 19.71 16.89
CA CYS A 265 -15.44 18.50 17.49
C CYS A 265 -15.71 18.69 18.99
N SER A 266 -16.70 17.96 19.51
CA SER A 266 -17.12 17.96 20.91
C SER A 266 -16.22 17.13 21.85
N ILE A 267 -15.04 16.68 21.39
CA ILE A 267 -14.09 15.95 22.23
C ILE A 267 -13.49 16.91 23.27
N SER A 268 -14.05 16.91 24.47
CA SER A 268 -13.49 17.63 25.62
C SER A 268 -12.36 16.81 26.24
N SER A 269 -11.13 17.34 26.24
CA SER A 269 -10.01 16.69 26.91
C SER A 269 -9.08 17.72 27.52
N ASN A 270 -8.60 17.44 28.73
CA ASN A 270 -7.53 18.21 29.36
C ASN A 270 -6.14 17.77 28.86
N MET A 271 -6.09 16.75 28.01
CA MET A 271 -4.87 16.17 27.49
C MET A 271 -4.43 16.83 26.19
N ASP A 272 -3.13 16.85 25.94
CA ASP A 272 -2.56 17.24 24.65
C ASP A 272 -2.59 16.05 23.68
N TRP A 273 -3.21 16.25 22.52
CA TRP A 273 -3.25 15.29 21.42
C TRP A 273 -2.04 15.44 20.50
N TRP A 274 -1.59 14.31 19.95
CA TRP A 274 -0.40 14.27 19.10
C TRP A 274 -0.69 13.77 17.70
N ARG A 275 -1.06 12.49 17.57
CA ARG A 275 -1.26 11.84 16.26
C ARG A 275 -2.62 11.18 16.19
N ALA A 276 -3.17 11.12 14.99
CA ALA A 276 -4.43 10.46 14.74
C ALA A 276 -4.35 9.46 13.60
N ALA A 277 -5.14 8.42 13.71
CA ALA A 277 -5.48 7.53 12.61
C ALA A 277 -6.99 7.32 12.59
N SER A 278 -7.58 7.29 11.41
CA SER A 278 -8.99 6.95 11.23
C SER A 278 -9.08 5.56 10.62
N SER A 279 -9.88 4.68 11.23
CA SER A 279 -10.46 3.55 10.51
C SER A 279 -11.72 4.00 9.77
N HIS A 280 -12.53 3.04 9.33
CA HIS A 280 -13.83 3.32 8.73
C HIS A 280 -14.77 4.04 9.70
N ASP A 281 -14.89 3.58 10.95
CA ASP A 281 -15.86 4.06 11.94
C ASP A 281 -15.24 4.54 13.27
N THR A 282 -13.92 4.42 13.41
CA THR A 282 -13.21 4.77 14.63
C THR A 282 -12.11 5.80 14.38
N LEU A 283 -11.98 6.76 15.28
CA LEU A 283 -10.82 7.64 15.39
C LEU A 283 -9.93 7.18 16.56
N PHE A 284 -8.66 6.93 16.26
CA PHE A 284 -7.63 6.68 17.25
C PHE A 284 -6.80 7.94 17.46
N LEU A 285 -6.59 8.35 18.71
CA LEU A 285 -5.79 9.52 19.07
C LEU A 285 -4.69 9.15 20.07
N SER A 286 -3.44 9.55 19.79
CA SER A 286 -2.35 9.43 20.74
C SER A 286 -2.14 10.72 21.55
N SER A 287 -1.66 10.57 22.79
CA SER A 287 -1.32 11.72 23.64
C SER A 287 0.11 12.22 23.45
N ALA A 288 0.31 13.54 23.56
CA ALA A 288 1.58 14.22 23.37
C ALA A 288 2.45 14.21 24.65
N LYS A 289 2.72 13.02 25.18
CA LYS A 289 3.59 12.86 26.36
C LYS A 289 4.39 11.56 26.29
N TRP A 290 5.49 11.52 27.04
CA TRP A 290 6.19 10.28 27.36
C TRP A 290 5.24 9.32 28.08
N GLY A 291 5.28 8.04 27.72
CA GLY A 291 4.24 7.09 28.07
C GLY A 291 2.92 7.42 27.36
N SER A 292 2.98 7.65 26.04
CA SER A 292 1.83 8.04 25.24
C SER A 292 0.70 7.01 25.35
N SER A 293 -0.51 7.48 25.60
CA SER A 293 -1.76 6.71 25.61
C SER A 293 -2.43 6.77 24.24
N ILE A 294 -3.25 5.77 23.89
CA ILE A 294 -4.10 5.76 22.69
C ILE A 294 -5.56 5.75 23.14
N HIS A 295 -6.38 6.63 22.58
CA HIS A 295 -7.81 6.78 22.88
C HIS A 295 -8.61 6.49 21.62
N GLU A 296 -9.72 5.81 21.80
CA GLU A 296 -10.61 5.35 20.74
C GLU A 296 -11.95 6.09 20.82
N PHE A 297 -12.41 6.61 19.69
CA PHE A 297 -13.67 7.36 19.56
C PHE A 297 -14.50 6.84 18.39
N ASP A 298 -15.81 6.73 18.58
CA ASP A 298 -16.78 6.37 17.54
C ASP A 298 -17.10 7.58 16.67
N LEU A 299 -16.80 7.49 15.38
CA LEU A 299 -17.08 8.55 14.41
C LEU A 299 -18.56 8.65 14.04
N ARG A 300 -19.34 7.57 14.17
CA ARG A 300 -20.79 7.56 13.88
C ARG A 300 -21.58 8.26 14.97
N SER A 301 -21.10 8.17 16.20
CA SER A 301 -21.73 8.73 17.40
C SER A 301 -21.12 10.09 17.79
N GLN A 302 -20.80 10.94 16.81
CA GLN A 302 -20.24 12.28 17.01
C GLN A 302 -18.98 12.29 17.91
N PHE A 303 -18.04 11.39 17.64
CA PHE A 303 -16.80 11.25 18.39
C PHE A 303 -17.03 10.83 19.85
N GLN A 304 -18.00 9.95 20.11
CA GLN A 304 -18.20 9.40 21.45
C GLN A 304 -16.99 8.57 21.86
N PHE A 305 -16.47 8.79 23.07
CA PHE A 305 -15.38 7.99 23.63
C PHE A 305 -15.79 6.52 23.79
N ILE A 306 -14.97 5.61 23.27
CA ILE A 306 -15.16 4.16 23.40
C ILE A 306 -14.28 3.63 24.54
N LYS A 307 -12.96 3.76 24.42
CA LYS A 307 -11.98 3.24 25.38
C LYS A 307 -10.61 3.90 25.22
N ALA A 308 -9.72 3.65 26.17
CA ALA A 308 -8.34 4.10 26.11
C ALA A 308 -7.37 3.02 26.59
N TRP A 309 -6.19 3.00 25.98
CA TRP A 309 -5.03 2.21 26.41
C TRP A 309 -3.93 3.13 26.90
N TYR A 310 -3.24 2.69 27.94
CA TYR A 310 -2.20 3.45 28.62
C TYR A 310 -0.90 2.65 28.67
N THR A 311 0.21 3.32 28.97
CA THR A 311 1.48 2.67 29.29
C THR A 311 1.31 1.67 30.44
N PRO A 312 1.94 0.48 30.37
CA PRO A 312 2.93 0.03 29.37
C PRO A 312 2.32 -0.65 28.14
N VAL A 313 0.99 -0.72 28.02
CA VAL A 313 0.33 -1.43 26.91
C VAL A 313 0.62 -0.74 25.58
N THR A 314 0.52 0.59 25.51
CA THR A 314 0.78 1.38 24.29
C THR A 314 2.27 1.48 23.96
N CYS A 315 3.05 2.00 24.91
CA CYS A 315 4.51 2.13 24.85
C CYS A 315 5.06 2.26 26.27
N GLY A 316 6.38 2.16 26.44
CA GLY A 316 7.06 2.35 27.73
C GLY A 316 6.98 3.79 28.25
N GLU A 317 7.31 3.98 29.53
CA GLU A 317 7.23 5.30 30.20
C GLU A 317 8.17 6.34 29.58
N ASP A 318 9.35 5.91 29.12
CA ASP A 318 10.36 6.76 28.47
C ASP A 318 10.20 6.81 26.93
N GLU A 319 9.05 6.36 26.44
CA GLU A 319 8.77 6.24 25.02
C GLU A 319 7.64 7.19 24.60
N ILE A 320 7.69 7.64 23.35
CA ILE A 320 6.65 8.46 22.75
C ILE A 320 6.21 7.86 21.42
N ILE A 321 4.90 7.86 21.18
CA ILE A 321 4.34 7.53 19.88
C ILE A 321 4.66 8.67 18.92
N CYS A 322 5.52 8.41 17.95
CA CYS A 322 5.91 9.42 16.96
C CYS A 322 4.78 9.66 15.96
N ASP A 323 4.17 8.59 15.45
CA ASP A 323 3.14 8.62 14.42
C ASP A 323 2.08 7.54 14.67
N LEU A 324 0.93 7.65 14.01
CA LEU A 324 -0.15 6.68 14.11
C LEU A 324 -0.83 6.56 12.76
N LYS A 325 -0.81 5.37 12.16
CA LYS A 325 -1.50 5.10 10.88
C LYS A 325 -2.30 3.82 10.98
N TYR A 326 -3.50 3.85 10.40
CA TYR A 326 -4.39 2.70 10.32
C TYR A 326 -4.36 2.10 8.93
N ASN A 327 -4.32 0.77 8.84
CA ASN A 327 -4.52 0.03 7.60
C ASN A 327 -5.07 -1.37 7.92
N ASN A 328 -6.17 -1.77 7.26
CA ASN A 328 -6.73 -3.12 7.29
C ASN A 328 -6.79 -3.75 8.70
N SER A 329 -7.44 -3.06 9.65
CA SER A 329 -7.58 -3.50 11.05
C SER A 329 -6.31 -3.49 11.89
N PHE A 330 -5.21 -2.93 11.39
CA PHE A 330 -3.96 -2.76 12.13
C PHE A 330 -3.61 -1.29 12.31
N LEU A 331 -2.90 -1.01 13.41
CA LEU A 331 -2.27 0.27 13.70
C LEU A 331 -0.75 0.10 13.59
N ALA A 332 -0.14 0.87 12.69
CA ALA A 332 1.30 1.05 12.64
C ALA A 332 1.69 2.22 13.55
N ILE A 333 2.60 1.94 14.48
CA ILE A 333 2.96 2.83 15.57
C ILE A 333 4.48 2.95 15.64
N PRO A 334 5.09 3.96 14.98
CA PRO A 334 6.47 4.32 15.23
C PRO A 334 6.62 4.86 16.66
N ILE A 335 7.50 4.25 17.45
CA ILE A 335 7.76 4.58 18.86
C ILE A 335 9.23 4.97 19.00
N PHE A 336 9.51 6.09 19.66
CA PHE A 336 10.87 6.55 19.97
C PHE A 336 11.13 6.47 21.47
N ASN A 337 12.27 5.93 21.86
CA ASN A 337 12.75 5.87 23.24
C ASN A 337 13.79 6.96 23.48
N LYS A 338 13.53 7.86 24.42
CA LYS A 338 14.41 9.01 24.69
C LYS A 338 15.80 8.61 25.17
N HIS A 339 15.88 7.66 26.09
CA HIS A 339 17.15 7.33 26.76
C HIS A 339 18.07 6.47 25.90
N LYS A 340 17.48 5.59 25.07
CA LYS A 340 18.24 4.73 24.16
C LYS A 340 18.55 5.42 22.82
N GLU A 341 17.84 6.51 22.51
CA GLU A 341 17.85 7.13 21.18
C GLU A 341 17.52 6.12 20.06
N GLU A 342 16.73 5.10 20.40
CA GLU A 342 16.30 4.03 19.50
C GLU A 342 14.82 4.20 19.17
N SER A 343 14.46 3.80 17.94
CA SER A 343 13.07 3.69 17.54
C SER A 343 12.70 2.26 17.17
N ARG A 344 11.40 1.98 17.20
CA ARG A 344 10.83 0.79 16.61
C ARG A 344 9.54 1.14 15.89
N LEU A 345 9.17 0.32 14.92
CA LEU A 345 7.83 0.27 14.40
C LEU A 345 7.14 -0.95 15.00
N ASP A 346 6.04 -0.73 15.73
CA ASP A 346 5.13 -1.79 16.14
C ASP A 346 3.94 -1.82 15.18
N LEU A 347 3.57 -3.01 14.71
CA LEU A 347 2.26 -3.25 14.09
C LEU A 347 1.36 -3.93 15.10
N ARG A 348 0.20 -3.33 15.37
CA ARG A 348 -0.72 -3.78 16.42
C ARG A 348 -2.12 -4.00 15.90
N SER A 349 -2.83 -4.94 16.49
CA SER A 349 -4.28 -5.09 16.29
C SER A 349 -4.98 -3.78 16.67
N SER A 350 -5.81 -3.21 15.80
CA SER A 350 -6.60 -2.01 16.15
C SER A 350 -7.67 -2.28 17.21
N ILE A 351 -8.08 -3.54 17.36
CA ILE A 351 -9.16 -3.95 18.28
C ILE A 351 -8.60 -4.20 19.69
N THR A 352 -7.51 -4.95 19.80
CA THR A 352 -6.95 -5.40 21.09
C THR A 352 -5.70 -4.63 21.51
N LEU A 353 -5.04 -3.98 20.55
CA LEU A 353 -3.71 -3.36 20.70
C LEU A 353 -2.57 -4.35 20.97
N ASP A 354 -2.79 -5.65 20.73
CA ASP A 354 -1.74 -6.67 20.79
C ASP A 354 -0.71 -6.43 19.68
N CYS A 355 0.56 -6.58 20.03
CA CYS A 355 1.67 -6.43 19.08
C CYS A 355 1.78 -7.67 18.21
N ILE A 356 1.55 -7.50 16.90
CA ILE A 356 1.67 -8.57 15.90
C ILE A 356 3.14 -8.81 15.57
N TRP A 357 3.87 -7.72 15.32
CA TRP A 357 5.31 -7.73 15.15
C TRP A 357 5.90 -6.37 15.52
N SER A 358 7.20 -6.37 15.79
CA SER A 358 7.97 -5.17 16.09
C SER A 358 9.32 -5.25 15.40
N ILE A 359 9.76 -4.15 14.80
CA ILE A 359 11.07 -4.04 14.14
C ILE A 359 11.78 -2.77 14.57
N ARG A 360 13.08 -2.88 14.89
CA ARG A 360 13.92 -1.74 15.22
C ARG A 360 14.22 -0.91 13.98
N ILE A 361 14.12 0.40 14.14
CA ILE A 361 14.42 1.42 13.12
C ILE A 361 15.17 2.57 13.80
N HIS A 362 15.84 3.42 13.03
CA HIS A 362 16.60 4.54 13.59
C HIS A 362 15.84 5.86 13.43
N GLY A 363 15.95 6.72 14.45
CA GLY A 363 15.45 8.10 14.43
C GLY A 363 13.94 8.26 14.61
N ARG A 364 13.46 9.50 14.65
CA ARG A 364 12.04 9.79 14.80
C ARG A 364 11.33 9.53 13.48
N CYS A 365 10.33 8.66 13.48
CA CYS A 365 9.79 8.13 12.25
C CYS A 365 8.32 8.52 12.02
N ARG A 366 8.00 8.72 10.75
CA ARG A 366 6.64 8.77 10.18
C ARG A 366 6.44 7.52 9.34
N CYS A 367 5.20 7.11 9.11
CA CYS A 367 4.95 6.01 8.20
C CYS A 367 3.72 6.23 7.33
N CYS A 368 3.60 5.46 6.27
CA CYS A 368 2.36 5.27 5.55
C CYS A 368 2.23 3.80 5.13
N ALA A 369 0.99 3.34 5.04
CA ALA A 369 0.71 2.06 4.42
C ALA A 369 0.92 2.19 2.92
N ILE A 370 1.44 1.14 2.31
CA ILE A 370 1.59 0.98 0.87
C ILE A 370 0.99 -0.39 0.49
N ASN A 371 0.84 -0.64 -0.81
CA ASN A 371 0.11 -1.81 -1.30
C ASN A 371 0.65 -3.15 -0.73
N GLY A 372 -0.27 -4.10 -0.55
CA GLY A 372 0.02 -5.42 0.00
C GLY A 372 0.32 -5.44 1.50
N ASP A 373 -0.31 -4.54 2.27
CA ASP A 373 -0.13 -4.38 3.73
C ASP A 373 1.32 -4.13 4.17
N GLN A 374 2.12 -3.58 3.25
CA GLN A 374 3.49 -3.20 3.51
C GLN A 374 3.53 -1.76 4.04
N TRP A 375 4.67 -1.40 4.61
CA TRP A 375 4.84 -0.11 5.26
C TRP A 375 6.07 0.59 4.72
N LEU A 376 5.90 1.87 4.40
CA LEU A 376 7.01 2.77 4.21
C LEU A 376 7.18 3.62 5.46
N VAL A 377 8.36 3.54 6.06
CA VAL A 377 8.73 4.32 7.23
C VAL A 377 9.82 5.31 6.84
N MET A 378 9.63 6.56 7.25
CA MET A 378 10.49 7.68 6.93
C MET A 378 11.08 8.24 8.21
N ASN A 379 12.42 8.25 8.31
CA ASN A 379 13.11 8.95 9.37
C ASN A 379 13.15 10.45 9.05
N HIS A 380 12.53 11.21 9.94
CA HIS A 380 12.41 12.65 9.88
C HIS A 380 13.78 13.37 9.91
N ASP A 381 14.77 12.81 10.63
CA ASP A 381 16.03 13.50 10.93
C ASP A 381 17.12 13.28 9.87
N ASP A 382 17.29 12.05 9.36
CA ASP A 382 18.35 11.72 8.39
C ASP A 382 17.86 11.44 6.96
N GLY A 383 16.54 11.50 6.74
CA GLY A 383 15.89 11.27 5.47
C GLY A 383 15.94 9.82 4.99
N ARG A 384 16.29 8.85 5.84
CA ARG A 384 16.23 7.43 5.47
C ARG A 384 14.79 6.95 5.32
N LEU A 385 14.60 6.07 4.35
CA LEU A 385 13.37 5.38 4.06
C LEU A 385 13.56 3.89 4.30
N PHE A 386 12.67 3.28 5.06
CA PHE A 386 12.67 1.86 5.36
C PHE A 386 11.41 1.24 4.75
N HIS A 387 11.62 0.28 3.87
CA HIS A 387 10.55 -0.52 3.29
C HIS A 387 10.38 -1.80 4.10
N ILE A 388 9.23 -1.96 4.74
CA ILE A 388 8.93 -3.04 5.66
C ILE A 388 7.79 -3.89 5.08
N SER A 389 7.98 -5.20 5.05
CA SER A 389 6.97 -6.14 4.57
C SER A 389 5.77 -6.22 5.52
N ALA A 390 4.67 -6.80 5.04
CA ALA A 390 3.49 -7.09 5.88
C ALA A 390 3.81 -7.95 7.11
N GLY A 391 4.82 -8.83 7.01
CA GLY A 391 5.31 -9.67 8.12
C GLY A 391 6.39 -9.02 8.98
N GLY A 392 6.62 -7.71 8.89
CA GLY A 392 7.56 -7.00 9.75
C GLY A 392 9.03 -7.21 9.41
N ARG A 393 9.36 -7.62 8.18
CA ARG A 393 10.77 -7.75 7.73
C ARG A 393 11.20 -6.50 6.99
N LEU A 394 12.39 -5.98 7.31
CA LEU A 394 13.02 -4.92 6.53
C LEU A 394 13.42 -5.48 5.16
N LEU A 395 12.76 -5.01 4.11
CA LEU A 395 13.03 -5.40 2.72
C LEU A 395 14.17 -4.58 2.13
N LYS A 396 14.14 -3.27 2.36
CA LYS A 396 15.12 -2.34 1.81
C LYS A 396 15.25 -1.08 2.66
N THR A 397 16.45 -0.50 2.65
CA THR A 397 16.72 0.84 3.18
C THR A 397 17.25 1.71 2.06
N ASP A 398 16.77 2.94 1.99
CA ASP A 398 17.24 3.94 1.03
C ASP A 398 17.36 5.30 1.72
N LYS A 399 17.98 6.27 1.05
CA LYS A 399 18.08 7.64 1.52
C LYS A 399 17.38 8.58 0.55
N TYR A 400 16.45 9.37 1.08
CA TYR A 400 15.73 10.35 0.30
C TYR A 400 16.70 11.45 -0.18
N GLN A 401 16.80 11.61 -1.50
CA GLN A 401 17.86 12.42 -2.13
C GLN A 401 17.66 13.94 -1.96
N HIS A 402 16.45 14.37 -1.64
CA HIS A 402 16.18 15.77 -1.35
C HIS A 402 16.64 16.04 0.08
N HIS A 403 17.79 16.70 0.22
CA HIS A 403 18.49 17.03 1.48
C HIS A 403 17.72 18.02 2.37
N GLN A 404 16.45 17.73 2.63
CA GLN A 404 15.53 18.53 3.40
C GLN A 404 14.97 17.67 4.52
N ARG A 405 14.68 18.31 5.64
CA ARG A 405 13.96 17.68 6.76
C ARG A 405 12.59 17.22 6.27
N LEU A 406 12.28 15.96 6.56
CA LEU A 406 11.04 15.32 6.15
C LEU A 406 10.03 15.48 7.28
N GLU A 407 8.84 15.97 6.98
CA GLU A 407 7.83 16.32 7.99
C GLU A 407 6.75 15.24 8.11
N ASP A 408 6.24 14.75 6.98
CA ASP A 408 5.19 13.73 6.93
C ASP A 408 5.22 12.93 5.61
N ILE A 409 4.59 11.76 5.62
CA ILE A 409 4.45 10.89 4.45
C ILE A 409 3.05 10.28 4.40
N THR A 410 2.45 10.24 3.22
CA THR A 410 1.13 9.64 3.03
C THR A 410 0.99 9.05 1.62
N THR A 411 -0.04 8.24 1.41
CA THR A 411 -0.46 7.83 0.07
C THR A 411 -1.55 8.77 -0.42
N TRP A 412 -1.46 9.21 -1.67
CA TRP A 412 -2.60 9.89 -2.29
C TRP A 412 -3.62 8.86 -2.75
N ASN A 413 -3.13 7.84 -3.45
CA ASN A 413 -3.86 6.68 -3.94
C ASN A 413 -2.87 5.49 -3.99
N ASP A 414 -3.33 4.36 -4.48
CA ASP A 414 -2.58 3.10 -4.52
C ASP A 414 -1.27 3.17 -5.33
N ASN A 415 -1.11 4.19 -6.18
CA ASN A 415 0.03 4.35 -7.08
C ASN A 415 0.85 5.62 -6.79
N MET A 416 0.53 6.36 -5.73
CA MET A 416 1.16 7.65 -5.46
C MET A 416 1.50 7.83 -3.99
N ILE A 417 2.79 8.09 -3.74
CA ILE A 417 3.31 8.46 -2.42
C ILE A 417 3.60 9.94 -2.40
N VAL A 418 3.16 10.60 -1.34
CA VAL A 418 3.37 12.02 -1.10
C VAL A 418 4.33 12.17 0.05
N VAL A 419 5.45 12.83 -0.19
CA VAL A 419 6.43 13.18 0.83
C VAL A 419 6.34 14.68 1.09
N LEU A 420 5.98 15.05 2.31
CA LEU A 420 6.01 16.42 2.79
C LEU A 420 7.38 16.69 3.39
N THR A 421 8.06 17.71 2.85
CA THR A 421 9.26 18.28 3.43
C THR A 421 8.93 19.65 4.02
N LYS A 422 9.89 20.24 4.74
CA LYS A 422 9.75 21.61 5.25
C LYS A 422 9.45 22.67 4.17
N LYS A 423 9.85 22.43 2.91
CA LYS A 423 9.77 23.44 1.82
C LYS A 423 8.92 23.01 0.63
N THR A 424 8.68 21.72 0.48
CA THR A 424 8.06 21.16 -0.71
C THR A 424 7.14 20.00 -0.38
N ILE A 425 6.20 19.76 -1.29
CA ILE A 425 5.45 18.52 -1.37
C ILE A 425 5.93 17.80 -2.64
N ASN A 426 6.43 16.59 -2.47
CA ASN A 426 6.99 15.78 -3.54
C ASN A 426 6.06 14.59 -3.81
N LEU A 427 5.66 14.45 -5.06
CA LEU A 427 4.77 13.38 -5.51
C LEU A 427 5.57 12.31 -6.25
N HIS A 428 5.55 11.09 -5.72
CA HIS A 428 6.25 9.94 -6.27
C HIS A 428 5.24 8.98 -6.88
N GLU A 429 5.51 8.57 -8.12
CA GLU A 429 4.74 7.50 -8.75
C GLU A 429 5.34 6.17 -8.31
N VAL A 430 4.48 5.30 -7.80
CA VAL A 430 4.78 3.92 -7.46
C VAL A 430 4.44 3.08 -8.68
N ARG A 431 5.46 2.61 -9.39
CA ARG A 431 5.30 1.79 -10.60
C ARG A 431 5.40 0.32 -10.30
#